data_AF-A0A1G2N0S5-F1
#
_entry.id   AF-A0A1G2N0S5-F1
#
_cell.length_a   1.000
_cell.length_b   1.000
_cell.length_c   1.000
_cell.angle_alpha   90.00
_cell.angle_beta   90.00
_cell.angle_gamma   90.00
#
_symmetry.space_group_name_H-M   'P 1'
#
loop_
_entity.id
_entity.type
_entity.pdbx_description
1 polymer ?
#
loop_
_entity_poly.entity_id
_entity_poly.type
_entity_poly.pdbx_seq_one_letter_code
_entity_poly.pdbx_strand_id
1 'polypeptide(L)'
;MFMIKTTSYKLKYFFGLTTLLFLPVFVFAQSTSDSTKTFTLSNPLKVDSVAGLVQSFVEIFSYVVIIIAVLALIWVGFQYIVSRGDVTKMKDLKNWLWWIVVGVAVVIGARVIIEVVINTLSLSGTVDPKTINSVRSAIGK
;
A
#
# COMPACT_ATOMS: atom_id res chain seq x y z
N MET A 1 -36.73 -5.11 30.85
CA MET A 1 -37.10 -4.24 29.71
C MET A 1 -36.15 -3.03 29.75
N PHE A 2 -35.02 -3.11 29.04
CA PHE A 2 -33.88 -2.19 29.25
C PHE A 2 -33.99 -0.93 28.40
N MET A 3 -33.96 0.19 29.11
CA MET A 3 -34.01 1.56 28.65
C MET A 3 -32.63 1.97 28.10
N ILE A 4 -32.50 2.18 26.79
CA ILE A 4 -31.28 2.68 26.14
C ILE A 4 -31.38 4.20 26.06
N LYS A 5 -30.67 4.90 26.94
CA LYS A 5 -30.60 6.37 26.96
C LYS A 5 -29.14 6.85 26.88
N THR A 6 -28.91 7.79 25.95
CA THR A 6 -27.94 8.90 25.96
C THR A 6 -26.43 8.71 25.69
N THR A 7 -26.04 8.06 24.59
CA THR A 7 -24.66 8.22 24.03
C THR A 7 -24.68 8.70 22.58
N SER A 8 -25.68 9.51 22.20
CA SER A 8 -26.01 9.68 20.78
C SER A 8 -25.47 10.95 20.12
N TYR A 9 -24.98 11.94 20.87
CA TYR A 9 -24.52 13.22 20.29
C TYR A 9 -22.99 13.35 20.28
N LYS A 10 -22.27 13.04 21.37
CA LYS A 10 -20.80 13.15 21.40
C LYS A 10 -20.10 12.28 20.34
N LEU A 11 -20.65 11.10 20.03
CA LEU A 11 -20.12 10.22 18.99
C LEU A 11 -20.35 10.76 17.57
N LYS A 12 -21.50 11.41 17.31
CA LYS A 12 -21.81 12.05 16.03
C LYS A 12 -20.95 13.28 15.78
N TYR A 13 -20.73 14.10 16.82
CA TYR A 13 -19.82 15.24 16.74
C TYR A 13 -18.36 14.79 16.59
N PHE A 14 -17.95 13.67 17.21
CA PHE A 14 -16.62 13.10 17.03
C PHE A 14 -16.40 12.53 15.62
N PHE A 15 -17.36 11.81 15.06
CA PHE A 15 -17.32 11.32 13.67
C PHE A 15 -17.39 12.47 12.65
N GLY A 16 -18.18 13.51 12.93
CA GLY A 16 -18.26 14.70 12.10
C GLY A 16 -16.96 15.52 12.11
N LEU A 17 -16.34 15.70 13.29
CA LEU A 17 -15.09 16.47 13.42
C LEU A 17 -13.89 15.75 12.79
N THR A 18 -13.81 14.42 12.94
CA THR A 18 -12.77 13.60 12.29
C THR A 18 -12.93 13.61 10.77
N THR A 19 -14.15 13.58 10.25
CA THR A 19 -14.41 13.69 8.81
C THR A 19 -14.09 15.09 8.26
N LEU A 20 -14.34 16.16 9.04
CA LEU A 20 -14.02 17.55 8.67
C LEU A 20 -12.50 17.82 8.66
N LEU A 21 -11.73 17.12 9.48
CA LEU A 21 -10.27 17.19 9.52
C LEU A 21 -9.60 16.42 8.34
N PHE A 22 -10.33 15.52 7.68
CA PHE A 22 -9.85 14.72 6.53
C PHE A 22 -10.29 15.26 5.16
N LEU A 23 -11.08 16.34 5.10
CA LEU A 23 -11.25 17.20 3.93
C LEU A 23 -10.11 18.24 3.95
N PRO A 24 -9.14 18.33 3.01
CA PRO A 24 -8.96 17.69 1.70
C PRO A 24 -7.58 17.01 1.57
N VAL A 25 -7.46 15.72 1.91
CA VAL A 25 -6.21 14.96 1.65
C VAL A 25 -6.32 14.07 0.39
N PHE A 26 -7.51 13.91 -0.18
CA PHE A 26 -7.68 13.36 -1.53
C PHE A 26 -7.47 14.44 -2.61
N VAL A 27 -6.29 15.04 -2.63
CA VAL A 27 -5.81 15.74 -3.83
C VAL A 27 -5.30 14.65 -4.77
N PHE A 28 -6.13 14.26 -5.74
CA PHE A 28 -5.63 13.59 -6.93
C PHE A 28 -4.60 14.53 -7.58
N ALA A 29 -3.39 14.04 -7.80
CA ALA A 29 -2.29 14.80 -8.39
C ALA A 29 -2.72 15.42 -9.72
N GLN A 30 -2.97 16.72 -9.73
CA GLN A 30 -3.24 17.48 -10.95
C GLN A 30 -1.88 17.89 -11.55
N SER A 31 -1.53 17.28 -12.67
CA SER A 31 -0.37 17.69 -13.48
C SER A 31 -0.75 18.94 -14.27
N THR A 32 -0.44 20.12 -13.73
CA THR A 32 -0.45 21.36 -14.52
C THR A 32 0.88 21.47 -15.26
N SER A 33 0.82 21.30 -16.57
CA SER A 33 1.92 21.59 -17.49
C SER A 33 2.17 23.10 -17.53
N ASP A 34 3.02 23.61 -16.65
CA ASP A 34 3.57 24.96 -16.78
C ASP A 34 5.08 24.91 -16.99
N SER A 35 5.47 25.38 -18.17
CA SER A 35 6.85 25.48 -18.62
C SER A 35 7.51 26.69 -17.96
N THR A 36 8.22 26.52 -16.83
CA THR A 36 9.16 27.55 -16.36
C THR A 36 10.31 26.95 -15.57
N LYS A 37 11.47 26.93 -16.23
CA LYS A 37 12.85 26.87 -15.71
C LYS A 37 13.18 25.74 -14.72
N THR A 38 13.80 24.71 -15.29
CA THR A 38 14.52 23.63 -14.61
C THR A 38 15.62 24.18 -13.71
N PHE A 39 15.36 24.29 -12.42
CA PHE A 39 16.40 24.32 -11.40
C PHE A 39 16.68 22.87 -11.02
N THR A 40 17.76 22.31 -11.56
CA THR A 40 18.19 20.95 -11.21
C THR A 40 18.76 20.97 -9.80
N LEU A 41 17.91 20.77 -8.78
CA LEU A 41 18.36 20.27 -7.50
C LEU A 41 18.88 18.84 -7.74
N SER A 42 20.19 18.66 -7.58
CA SER A 42 20.80 17.33 -7.54
C SER A 42 20.19 16.58 -6.37
N ASN A 43 19.28 15.68 -6.69
CA ASN A 43 18.57 14.86 -5.72
C ASN A 43 19.54 13.82 -5.14
N PRO A 44 19.90 13.90 -3.84
CA PRO A 44 20.74 12.89 -3.19
C PRO A 44 20.05 11.51 -3.11
N LEU A 45 18.80 11.41 -3.57
CA LEU A 45 18.00 10.21 -3.66
C LEU A 45 17.63 9.79 -5.10
N LYS A 46 18.40 10.10 -6.17
CA LYS A 46 18.23 9.51 -7.54
C LYS A 46 16.79 9.11 -7.96
N VAL A 47 15.78 9.95 -7.71
CA VAL A 47 14.39 9.70 -8.12
C VAL A 47 13.88 10.93 -8.84
N ASP A 48 13.58 10.75 -10.13
CA ASP A 48 13.23 11.83 -11.04
C ASP A 48 11.70 12.03 -11.16
N SER A 49 10.90 11.36 -10.31
CA SER A 49 9.43 11.40 -10.33
C SER A 49 8.81 10.93 -9.00
N VAL A 50 7.59 11.40 -8.70
CA VAL A 50 6.71 10.91 -7.62
C VAL A 50 6.56 9.38 -7.67
N ALA A 51 6.58 8.81 -8.88
CA ALA A 51 6.55 7.36 -9.08
C ALA A 51 7.80 6.66 -8.54
N GLY A 52 8.98 7.27 -8.65
CA GLY A 52 10.24 6.72 -8.13
C GLY A 52 10.28 6.72 -6.60
N LEU A 53 9.77 7.77 -5.96
CA LEU A 53 9.61 7.82 -4.49
C LEU A 53 8.66 6.71 -3.99
N VAL A 54 7.53 6.52 -4.67
CA VAL A 54 6.59 5.45 -4.33
C VAL A 54 7.23 4.08 -4.55
N GLN A 55 7.98 3.89 -5.63
CA GLN A 55 8.63 2.62 -5.93
C GLN A 55 9.70 2.26 -4.89
N SER A 56 10.56 3.19 -4.51
CA SER A 56 11.54 2.96 -3.43
C SER A 56 10.87 2.71 -2.08
N PHE A 57 9.80 3.43 -1.75
CA PHE A 57 9.07 3.19 -0.50
C PHE A 57 8.41 1.81 -0.47
N VAL A 58 7.78 1.40 -1.58
CA VAL A 58 7.17 0.07 -1.74
C VAL A 58 8.23 -1.04 -1.66
N GLU A 59 9.43 -0.82 -2.19
CA GLU A 59 10.52 -1.79 -2.12
C GLU A 59 11.00 -2.03 -0.69
N ILE A 60 11.27 -0.95 0.07
CA ILE A 60 11.61 -1.04 1.50
C ILE A 60 10.48 -1.71 2.29
N PHE A 61 9.24 -1.26 2.07
CA PHE A 61 8.10 -1.77 2.82
C PHE A 61 7.85 -3.26 2.52
N SER A 62 7.90 -3.65 1.24
CA SER A 62 7.69 -5.03 0.83
C SER A 62 8.73 -5.97 1.42
N TYR A 63 10.00 -5.54 1.52
CA TYR A 63 11.05 -6.35 2.16
C TYR A 63 10.74 -6.62 3.64
N VAL A 64 10.34 -5.59 4.39
CA VAL A 64 10.00 -5.71 5.82
C VAL A 64 8.76 -6.58 6.02
N VAL A 65 7.74 -6.41 5.19
CA VAL A 65 6.49 -7.19 5.28
C VAL A 65 6.73 -8.68 5.08
N ILE A 66 7.60 -9.06 4.14
CA ILE A 66 7.90 -10.49 3.88
C ILE A 66 8.51 -11.14 5.12
N ILE A 67 9.46 -10.48 5.79
CA ILE A 67 10.11 -11.00 7.00
C ILE A 67 9.08 -11.20 8.11
N ILE A 68 8.24 -10.18 8.34
CA ILE A 68 7.19 -10.24 9.38
C ILE A 68 6.16 -11.35 9.06
N ALA A 69 5.78 -11.50 7.80
CA ALA A 69 4.84 -12.52 7.36
C ALA A 69 5.35 -13.94 7.66
N VAL A 70 6.63 -14.21 7.40
CA VAL A 70 7.26 -15.52 7.70
C VAL A 70 7.26 -15.78 9.21
N LEU A 71 7.64 -14.79 10.03
CA LEU A 71 7.62 -14.92 11.49
C LEU A 71 6.21 -15.18 12.04
N ALA A 72 5.22 -14.45 11.53
CA ALA A 72 3.82 -14.63 11.92
C ALA A 72 3.30 -16.03 11.53
N LEU A 73 3.69 -16.53 10.35
CA LEU A 73 3.29 -17.86 9.88
C LEU A 73 3.88 -18.97 10.77
N ILE A 74 5.16 -18.85 11.16
CA ILE A 74 5.79 -19.80 12.09
C ILE A 74 5.10 -19.76 13.46
N TRP A 75 4.85 -18.56 13.98
CA TRP A 75 4.22 -18.38 15.29
C TRP A 75 2.82 -19.02 15.33
N VAL A 76 1.98 -18.70 14.34
CA VAL A 76 0.63 -19.25 14.23
C VAL A 76 0.69 -20.76 13.97
N GLY A 77 1.59 -21.24 13.11
CA GLY A 77 1.74 -22.66 12.82
C GLY A 77 2.10 -23.48 14.05
N PHE A 78 3.09 -23.03 14.83
CA PHE A 78 3.49 -23.70 16.06
C PHE A 78 2.37 -23.69 17.10
N GLN A 79 1.77 -22.53 17.32
CA GLN A 79 0.70 -22.37 18.30
C GLN A 79 -0.56 -23.17 17.91
N TYR A 80 -0.79 -23.44 16.62
CA TYR A 80 -1.89 -24.29 16.14
C TYR A 80 -1.70 -25.75 16.53
N ILE A 81 -0.45 -26.22 16.55
CA ILE A 81 -0.11 -27.58 16.98
C ILE A 81 -0.19 -27.69 18.51
N VAL A 82 0.24 -26.67 19.25
CA VAL A 82 0.21 -26.68 20.72
C VAL A 82 -1.22 -26.52 21.27
N SER A 83 -2.08 -25.75 20.60
CA SER A 83 -3.46 -25.47 21.05
C SER A 83 -4.45 -26.62 20.79
N ARG A 84 -3.96 -27.83 20.50
CA ARG A 84 -4.81 -29.02 20.30
C ARG A 84 -5.56 -29.35 21.59
N GLY A 85 -6.83 -28.96 21.65
CA GLY A 85 -7.71 -29.20 22.80
C GLY A 85 -8.56 -27.99 23.20
N ASP A 86 -8.15 -26.78 22.80
CA ASP A 86 -8.93 -25.55 23.03
C ASP A 86 -9.53 -25.05 21.72
N VAL A 87 -10.83 -25.32 21.53
CA VAL A 87 -11.58 -24.94 20.33
C VAL A 87 -11.60 -23.43 20.08
N THR A 88 -11.47 -22.62 21.14
CA THR A 88 -11.47 -21.16 21.06
C THR A 88 -10.16 -20.69 20.45
N LYS A 89 -9.03 -21.16 21.01
CA LYS A 89 -7.70 -20.82 20.48
C LYS A 89 -7.54 -21.31 19.04
N MET A 90 -7.99 -22.53 18.73
CA MET A 90 -7.92 -23.03 17.34
C MET A 90 -8.73 -22.16 16.36
N LYS A 91 -9.85 -21.59 16.78
CA LYS A 91 -10.65 -20.68 15.96
C LYS A 91 -9.94 -19.34 15.74
N ASP A 92 -9.37 -18.77 16.81
CA ASP A 92 -8.61 -17.52 16.73
C ASP A 92 -7.41 -17.68 15.80
N LEU A 93 -6.66 -18.77 15.92
CA LEU A 93 -5.51 -19.05 15.05
C LEU A 93 -5.90 -19.23 13.59
N LYS A 94 -7.05 -19.86 13.30
CA LYS A 94 -7.57 -19.93 11.93
C LYS A 94 -7.88 -18.54 11.39
N ASN A 95 -8.44 -17.66 12.21
CA ASN A 95 -8.66 -16.27 11.81
C ASN A 95 -7.33 -15.59 11.47
N TRP A 96 -6.32 -15.72 12.34
CA TRP A 96 -4.97 -15.22 12.07
C TRP A 96 -4.37 -15.74 10.76
N LEU A 97 -4.59 -17.02 10.44
CA LEU A 97 -4.15 -17.59 9.17
C LEU A 97 -4.83 -16.91 7.98
N TRP A 98 -6.14 -16.62 8.06
CA TRP A 98 -6.82 -15.83 7.03
C TRP A 98 -6.23 -14.43 6.85
N TRP A 99 -5.89 -13.74 7.94
CA TRP A 99 -5.21 -12.44 7.86
C TRP A 99 -3.85 -12.52 7.18
N ILE A 100 -3.07 -13.57 7.45
CA ILE A 100 -1.79 -13.83 6.78
C ILE A 100 -2.01 -14.04 5.27
N VAL A 101 -3.01 -14.85 4.89
CA VAL A 101 -3.35 -15.10 3.48
C VAL A 101 -3.74 -13.80 2.77
N VAL A 102 -4.56 -12.97 3.41
CA VAL A 102 -4.94 -11.66 2.87
C VAL A 102 -3.71 -10.76 2.72
N GLY A 103 -2.81 -10.72 3.70
CA GLY A 103 -1.58 -9.94 3.62
C GLY A 103 -0.70 -10.33 2.42
N VAL A 104 -0.53 -11.63 2.18
CA VAL A 104 0.21 -12.14 1.01
C VAL A 104 -0.51 -11.77 -0.30
N ALA A 105 -1.84 -11.91 -0.35
CA ALA A 105 -2.63 -11.54 -1.51
C ALA A 105 -2.49 -10.05 -1.86
N VAL A 106 -2.43 -9.16 -0.86
CA VAL A 106 -2.23 -7.72 -1.07
C VAL A 106 -0.85 -7.42 -1.68
N VAL A 107 0.21 -8.09 -1.22
CA VAL A 107 1.57 -7.92 -1.79
C VAL A 107 1.60 -8.30 -3.27
N ILE A 108 0.92 -9.39 -3.64
CA ILE A 108 0.81 -9.82 -5.04
C ILE A 108 -0.07 -8.84 -5.84
N GLY A 109 -1.22 -8.43 -5.27
CA GLY A 109 -2.14 -7.48 -5.89
C GLY A 109 -1.54 -6.10 -6.14
N ALA A 110 -0.62 -5.65 -5.28
CA ALA A 110 0.09 -4.39 -5.47
C ALA A 110 0.87 -4.34 -6.79
N ARG A 111 1.48 -5.47 -7.21
CA ARG A 111 2.21 -5.54 -8.48
C ARG A 111 1.29 -5.35 -9.68
N VAL A 112 0.12 -5.99 -9.64
CA VAL A 112 -0.90 -5.86 -10.69
C VAL A 112 -1.36 -4.42 -10.83
N ILE A 113 -1.61 -3.75 -9.70
CA ILE A 113 -2.02 -2.34 -9.70
C ILE A 113 -0.92 -1.45 -10.30
N ILE A 114 0.35 -1.66 -9.93
CA ILE A 114 1.49 -0.89 -10.47
C ILE A 114 1.57 -1.05 -12.00
N GLU A 115 1.44 -2.28 -12.51
CA GLU A 115 1.49 -2.55 -13.95
C GLU A 115 0.33 -1.88 -14.70
N VAL A 116 -0.88 -1.93 -14.14
CA VAL A 116 -2.05 -1.24 -14.71
C VAL A 116 -1.84 0.28 -14.74
N VAL A 117 -1.25 0.86 -13.69
CA VAL A 117 -0.93 2.30 -13.64
C VAL A 117 0.14 2.64 -14.67
N ILE A 118 1.23 1.89 -14.77
CA ILE A 118 2.30 2.11 -15.76
C ILE A 118 1.73 2.01 -17.18
N ASN A 119 0.90 1.01 -17.45
CA ASN A 119 0.25 0.83 -18.76
C ASN A 119 -0.70 1.98 -19.07
N THR A 120 -1.45 2.48 -18.09
CA THR A 120 -2.35 3.63 -18.29
C THR A 120 -1.55 4.90 -18.57
N LEU A 121 -0.43 5.10 -17.87
CA LEU A 121 0.45 6.26 -18.07
C LEU A 121 1.22 6.18 -19.41
N SER A 122 1.61 4.98 -19.84
CA SER A 122 2.28 4.78 -21.14
C SER A 122 1.33 4.97 -22.32
N LEU A 123 0.08 4.54 -22.18
CA LEU A 123 -0.99 4.75 -23.16
C LEU A 123 -1.39 6.24 -23.28
N SER A 124 -1.21 7.05 -22.24
CA SER A 124 -1.56 8.48 -22.24
C SER A 124 -0.58 9.37 -23.03
N GLY A 125 0.43 8.81 -23.69
CA GLY A 125 1.23 9.50 -24.71
C GLY A 125 2.35 10.43 -24.21
N THR A 126 2.66 10.43 -22.91
CA THR A 126 3.70 11.31 -22.32
C THR A 126 5.10 10.66 -22.25
N VAL A 127 5.31 9.50 -22.89
CA VAL A 127 6.59 8.78 -22.84
C VAL A 127 7.28 8.83 -24.21
N ASP A 128 8.37 9.58 -24.29
CA ASP A 128 9.19 9.70 -25.50
C ASP A 128 9.82 8.34 -25.87
N PRO A 129 9.73 7.88 -27.14
CA PRO A 129 10.22 6.57 -27.59
C PRO A 129 11.72 6.33 -27.34
N LYS A 130 12.49 7.38 -27.03
CA LYS A 130 13.92 7.27 -26.64
C LYS A 130 14.13 6.55 -25.30
N THR A 131 13.19 6.66 -24.36
CA THR A 131 13.27 5.99 -23.04
C THR A 131 12.93 4.50 -23.14
N ILE A 132 12.09 4.11 -24.09
CA ILE A 132 11.76 2.70 -24.35
C ILE A 132 13.00 1.96 -24.90
N ASN A 133 13.79 2.61 -25.74
CA ASN A 133 14.99 2.03 -26.33
C ASN A 133 16.17 1.92 -25.32
N SER A 134 16.27 2.82 -24.34
CA SER A 134 17.28 2.70 -23.28
C SER A 134 16.97 1.56 -22.30
N VAL A 135 15.70 1.35 -21.97
CA VAL A 135 15.26 0.22 -21.14
C VAL A 135 15.46 -1.12 -21.86
N ARG A 136 15.14 -1.20 -23.17
CA ARG A 136 15.39 -2.41 -23.97
C ARG A 136 16.89 -2.74 -24.10
N SER A 137 17.75 -1.72 -24.15
CA SER A 137 19.22 -1.88 -24.15
C SER A 137 19.75 -2.35 -22.78
N ALA A 138 19.16 -1.88 -21.67
CA ALA A 138 19.52 -2.31 -20.32
C ALA A 138 19.08 -3.75 -19.98
N ILE A 139 17.99 -4.22 -20.61
CA ILE A 139 17.50 -5.61 -20.49
C ILE A 139 18.26 -6.57 -21.45
N GLY A 140 19.01 -6.01 -22.41
CA GLY A 140 19.65 -6.74 -23.51
C GLY A 140 21.11 -7.14 -23.32
N LYS A 141 21.58 -7.33 -22.08
CA LYS A 141 22.85 -8.02 -21.79
C LYS A 141 22.66 -9.12 -20.77
#